data_AF-A0AAU2PWC1-F1
#
_entry.id   AF-A0AAU2PWC1-F1
#
_cell.length_a   1.000
_cell.length_b   1.000
_cell.length_c   1.000
_cell.angle_alpha   90.00
_cell.angle_beta   90.00
_cell.angle_gamma   90.00
#
_symmetry.space_group_name_H-M   'P 1'
#
loop_
_entity.id
_entity.type
_entity.pdbx_description
1 polymer ?
#
loop_
_entity_poly.entity_id
_entity_poly.type
_entity_poly.pdbx_seq_one_letter_code
_entity_poly.pdbx_strand_id
1 'polypeptide(L)'
;MAYEPSHAERIRYKRLQDAAYQAGLDAVTSLEAALALAGLVLPSLTNDGPVGSRGFVRLGGCSVSVANQLAAVIAAGAHVLHEQRT
;
A
#
# COMPACT_ATOMS: atom_id res chain seq x y z
N MET A 1 -30.94 18.71 -5.48
CA MET A 1 -30.80 18.03 -6.79
C MET A 1 -29.62 17.09 -6.68
N ALA A 2 -29.79 15.78 -6.89
CA ALA A 2 -28.66 14.86 -6.95
C ALA A 2 -27.91 15.11 -8.25
N TYR A 3 -26.59 15.26 -8.18
CA TYR A 3 -25.76 15.36 -9.39
C TYR A 3 -25.75 14.01 -10.10
N GLU A 4 -26.15 13.99 -11.37
CA GLU A 4 -26.01 12.82 -12.24
C GLU A 4 -24.83 13.00 -13.19
N PRO A 5 -23.78 12.17 -13.09
CA PRO A 5 -22.65 12.25 -13.99
C PRO A 5 -23.03 11.79 -15.39
N SER A 6 -22.55 12.53 -16.39
CA SER A 6 -22.63 12.17 -17.80
C SER A 6 -21.90 10.86 -18.09
N HIS A 7 -22.20 10.25 -19.23
CA HIS A 7 -21.54 9.02 -19.66
C HIS A 7 -20.01 9.17 -19.77
N ALA A 8 -19.53 10.30 -20.29
CA ALA A 8 -18.09 10.59 -20.40
C ALA A 8 -17.42 10.70 -19.03
N GLU A 9 -18.08 11.33 -18.06
CA GLU A 9 -17.60 11.44 -16.67
C GLU A 9 -17.54 10.06 -16.00
N ARG A 10 -18.55 9.20 -16.21
CA ARG A 10 -18.54 7.82 -15.70
C ARG A 10 -17.37 7.01 -16.25
N ILE A 11 -17.09 7.09 -17.55
CA ILE A 11 -15.94 6.40 -18.17
C ILE A 11 -14.63 6.92 -17.59
N ARG A 12 -14.47 8.25 -17.50
CA ARG A 12 -13.26 8.86 -16.94
C ARG A 12 -13.05 8.41 -15.49
N TYR A 13 -14.10 8.44 -14.69
CA TYR A 13 -14.04 8.02 -13.29
C TYR A 13 -13.66 6.55 -13.15
N LYS A 14 -14.25 5.67 -13.96
CA LYS A 14 -13.90 4.24 -13.97
C LYS A 14 -12.42 4.03 -14.29
N ARG A 15 -11.88 4.68 -15.33
CA ARG A 15 -10.45 4.57 -15.67
C ARG A 15 -9.55 5.00 -14.51
N LEU A 16 -9.92 6.06 -13.80
CA LEU A 16 -9.19 6.52 -12.62
C LEU A 16 -9.26 5.51 -11.48
N GLN A 17 -10.42 4.87 -11.26
CA GLN A 17 -10.55 3.80 -10.28
C GLN A 17 -9.71 2.57 -10.66
N ASP A 18 -9.75 2.13 -11.91
CA ASP A 18 -8.99 0.97 -12.40
C ASP A 18 -7.47 1.21 -12.24
N ALA A 19 -7.00 2.40 -12.60
CA ALA A 19 -5.59 2.80 -12.43
C ALA A 19 -5.18 2.83 -10.94
N ALA A 20 -6.05 3.37 -10.08
CA ALA A 20 -5.81 3.43 -8.64
C ALA A 20 -5.81 2.03 -8.00
N TYR A 21 -6.68 1.14 -8.47
CA TYR A 21 -6.70 -0.26 -8.06
C TYR A 21 -5.41 -0.96 -8.45
N GLN A 22 -4.94 -0.79 -9.69
CA GLN A 22 -3.68 -1.36 -10.16
C GLN A 22 -2.50 -0.84 -9.33
N ALA A 23 -2.43 0.47 -9.06
CA ALA A 23 -1.39 1.05 -8.21
C ALA A 23 -1.37 0.43 -6.79
N GLY A 24 -2.55 0.08 -6.25
CA GLY A 24 -2.66 -0.64 -4.98
C GLY A 24 -2.07 -2.06 -5.05
N LEU A 25 -2.32 -2.81 -6.13
CA LEU A 25 -1.73 -4.14 -6.34
C LEU A 25 -0.21 -4.08 -6.48
N ASP A 26 0.30 -3.10 -7.24
CA ASP A 26 1.74 -2.90 -7.44
C ASP A 26 2.43 -2.57 -6.11
N ALA A 27 1.79 -1.73 -5.29
CA ALA A 27 2.28 -1.38 -3.96
C ALA A 27 2.29 -2.57 -2.99
N VAL A 28 1.23 -3.40 -2.98
CA VAL A 28 1.20 -4.65 -2.21
C VAL A 28 2.35 -5.56 -2.62
N THR A 29 2.50 -5.81 -3.92
CA THR A 29 3.55 -6.68 -4.47
C THR A 29 4.94 -6.18 -4.09
N SER A 30 5.17 -4.87 -4.18
CA SER A 30 6.45 -4.26 -3.81
C SER A 30 6.72 -4.40 -2.31
N LEU A 31 5.70 -4.23 -1.46
CA LEU A 31 5.84 -4.37 -0.02
C LEU A 31 6.05 -5.84 0.40
N GLU A 32 5.35 -6.78 -0.22
CA GLU A 32 5.56 -8.22 -0.03
C GLU A 32 7.01 -8.61 -0.34
N ALA A 33 7.53 -8.15 -1.48
CA ALA A 33 8.93 -8.39 -1.86
C ALA A 33 9.92 -7.81 -0.83
N ALA A 34 9.68 -6.58 -0.35
CA ALA A 34 10.53 -5.95 0.65
C ALA A 34 10.49 -6.67 2.01
N LEU A 35 9.31 -7.12 2.44
CA LEU A 35 9.16 -7.91 3.67
C LEU A 35 9.87 -9.26 3.54
N ALA A 36 9.80 -9.91 2.38
CA ALA A 36 10.49 -11.17 2.12
C ALA A 36 12.02 -11.05 2.23
N LEU A 37 12.62 -9.92 1.82
CA LEU A 37 14.05 -9.65 2.02
C LEU A 37 14.44 -9.65 3.51
N ALA A 38 13.51 -9.26 4.39
CA ALA A 38 13.69 -9.29 5.84
C ALA A 38 13.21 -10.60 6.49
N GLY A 39 12.81 -11.60 5.70
CA GLY A 39 12.24 -12.86 6.20
C GLY A 39 10.88 -12.71 6.88
N LEU A 40 10.16 -11.62 6.58
CA LEU A 40 8.85 -11.30 7.16
C LEU A 40 7.72 -11.59 6.16
N VAL A 41 6.57 -11.98 6.71
CA VAL A 41 5.32 -12.14 5.97
C VAL A 41 4.20 -11.47 6.76
N LEU A 42 3.40 -10.63 6.09
CA LEU A 42 2.17 -10.07 6.63
C LEU A 42 0.99 -10.76 5.94
N PRO A 43 0.36 -11.79 6.55
CA PRO A 43 -0.68 -12.59 5.89
C PRO A 43 -1.94 -11.78 5.52
N SER A 44 -2.16 -10.67 6.22
CA SER A 44 -3.31 -9.79 6.01
C SER A 44 -3.01 -8.62 5.07
N LEU A 45 -1.82 -8.59 4.46
CA LEU A 45 -1.42 -7.56 3.51
C LEU A 45 -2.24 -7.70 2.23
N THR A 46 -2.94 -6.63 1.84
CA THR A 46 -3.80 -6.67 0.65
C THR A 46 -4.07 -5.27 0.10
N ASN A 47 -4.57 -5.21 -1.14
CA ASN A 47 -5.05 -3.98 -1.75
C ASN A 47 -6.42 -3.68 -1.15
N ASP A 48 -6.58 -2.50 -0.54
CA ASP A 48 -7.84 -2.13 0.12
C ASP A 48 -8.89 -1.56 -0.85
N GLY A 49 -8.53 -1.51 -2.13
CA GLY A 49 -9.32 -0.87 -3.16
C GLY A 49 -9.16 0.66 -3.13
N PRO A 50 -9.56 1.33 -4.22
CA PRO A 50 -9.37 2.76 -4.34
C PRO A 50 -10.41 3.55 -3.54
N VAL A 51 -9.96 4.60 -2.83
CA VAL A 51 -10.85 5.60 -2.21
C VAL A 51 -10.61 6.95 -2.87
N GLY A 52 -11.64 7.50 -3.51
CA GLY A 52 -11.51 8.76 -4.25
C GLY A 52 -10.47 8.71 -5.38
N SER A 53 -10.39 7.58 -6.10
CA SER A 53 -9.41 7.35 -7.16
C SER A 53 -7.94 7.37 -6.71
N ARG A 54 -7.68 7.01 -5.45
CA ARG A 54 -6.33 6.80 -4.91
C ARG A 54 -6.21 5.36 -4.44
N GLY A 55 -5.11 4.69 -4.77
CA GLY A 55 -4.84 3.33 -4.31
C GLY A 55 -4.53 3.30 -2.81
N PHE A 56 -5.00 2.25 -2.13
CA PHE A 56 -4.74 2.02 -0.71
C PHE A 56 -4.27 0.60 -0.47
N VAL A 57 -3.37 0.46 0.49
CA VAL A 57 -2.86 -0.84 0.94
C VAL A 57 -3.27 -1.03 2.39
N ARG A 58 -3.88 -2.17 2.68
CA ARG A 58 -4.22 -2.60 4.03
C ARG A 58 -3.12 -3.56 4.51
N LEU A 59 -2.41 -3.18 5.58
CA LEU A 59 -1.42 -4.04 6.22
C LEU A 59 -2.08 -5.18 7.01
N GLY A 60 -3.28 -4.91 7.54
CA GLY A 60 -4.08 -5.84 8.33
C GLY A 60 -3.44 -6.20 9.68
N GLY A 61 -3.98 -7.24 10.32
CA GLY A 61 -3.46 -7.73 11.59
C GLY A 61 -2.23 -8.63 11.41
N CYS A 62 -1.27 -8.52 12.33
CA CYS A 62 -0.14 -9.44 12.47
C CYS A 62 0.09 -9.79 13.94
N SER A 63 0.91 -10.81 14.21
CA SER A 63 1.29 -11.15 15.57
C SER A 63 2.21 -10.08 16.16
N VAL A 64 2.26 -10.00 17.50
CA VAL A 64 3.16 -9.09 18.21
C VAL A 64 4.63 -9.31 17.82
N SER A 65 5.03 -10.56 17.60
CA SER A 65 6.40 -10.89 17.18
C SER A 65 6.73 -10.30 15.80
N VAL A 66 5.83 -10.45 14.82
CA VAL A 66 6.01 -9.90 13.47
C VAL A 66 6.00 -8.37 13.52
N ALA A 67 5.12 -7.75 14.31
CA ALA A 67 5.09 -6.30 14.49
C ALA A 67 6.42 -5.76 15.05
N ASN A 68 6.97 -6.41 16.07
CA ASN A 68 8.25 -6.00 16.66
C ASN A 68 9.42 -6.18 15.71
N GLN A 69 9.46 -7.29 14.95
CA GLN A 69 10.49 -7.51 13.93
C GLN A 69 10.40 -6.47 12.81
N LEU A 70 9.19 -6.16 12.33
CA LEU A 70 8.98 -5.13 11.33
C LEU A 70 9.45 -3.75 11.82
N ALA A 71 9.12 -3.39 13.07
CA ALA A 71 9.59 -2.14 13.67
C ALA A 71 11.12 -2.07 13.75
N ALA A 72 11.79 -3.18 14.09
CA ALA A 72 13.25 -3.25 14.13
C ALA A 72 13.88 -3.06 12.74
N VAL A 73 13.31 -3.68 11.70
CA VAL A 73 13.76 -3.52 10.31
C VAL A 73 13.61 -2.07 9.83
N ILE A 74 12.46 -1.45 10.12
CA ILE A 74 12.20 -0.05 9.77
C ILE A 74 13.19 0.87 10.49
N ALA A 75 13.41 0.67 11.79
CA ALA A 75 14.34 1.47 12.57
C ALA A 75 15.79 1.35 12.05
N ALA A 76 16.24 0.13 11.72
CA ALA A 76 17.56 -0.10 11.15
C ALA A 76 17.73 0.62 9.80
N GLY A 77 16.75 0.51 8.90
CA GLY A 77 16.78 1.22 7.62
C GLY A 77 16.77 2.75 7.79
N ALA A 78 15.96 3.26 8.71
CA ALA A 78 15.91 4.70 9.00
C ALA A 78 17.24 5.23 9.56
N HIS A 79 17.93 4.44 10.40
CA HIS A 79 19.23 4.81 10.93
C HIS A 79 20.28 4.93 9.83
N VAL A 80 20.39 3.92 8.95
CA VAL A 80 21.32 3.95 7.80
C VAL A 80 21.04 5.15 6.90
N LEU A 81 19.77 5.47 6.62
CA LEU A 81 19.40 6.63 5.81
C LEU A 81 19.74 7.96 6.49
N HIS A 82 19.75 8.00 7.82
CA HIS A 82 20.13 9.19 8.57
C HIS A 82 21.65 9.42 8.49
N GLU A 83 22.44 8.37 8.71
CA GLU A 83 23.90 8.41 8.62
C GLU A 83 24.39 8.80 7.21
N GLN A 84 23.68 8.40 6.15
CA GLN A 84 24.02 8.77 4.77
C GLN A 84 23.74 10.24 4.44
N ARG A 85 22.94 10.94 5.25
CA ARG A 85 22.58 12.35 5.04
C ARG A 85 23.46 13.32 5.83
N THR A 86 24.22 12.82 6.80
CA THR A 86 25.14 13.57 7.67
C THR A 86 26.57 13.44 7.19
#